data_AF-A2FWN9-F1
#
_entry.id   AF-A2FWN9-F1
#
_cell.length_a   1.000
_cell.length_b   1.000
_cell.length_c   1.000
_cell.angle_alpha   90.00
_cell.angle_beta   90.00
_cell.angle_gamma   90.00
#
_symmetry.space_group_name_H-M   'P 1'
#
loop_
_entity.id
_entity.type
_entity.pdbx_description
1 polymer ?
#
loop_
_entity_poly.entity_id
_entity_poly.type
_entity_poly.pdbx_seq_one_letter_code
_entity_poly.pdbx_strand_id
1 'polypeptide(L)'
;MEQTEPKCASCCNCEGNCLSTTCPCFLHSKYCCDGCKCQKCRNKKEYEQERVASFEQHLLENPLAFTSDDSINQEEYTAISNFAMLTNSVDTEPFTLEKEEKPLASVLTPKVLELSIATILSAANESLKTAKDPNTFEEAVENSVAAEFQDILQQIQNRLEK
;
A
#
# COMPACT_ATOMS: atom_id res chain seq x y z
N MET A 1 12.39 -8.21 -23.29
CA MET A 1 12.54 -6.74 -23.40
C MET A 1 12.75 -6.25 -21.98
N GLU A 2 14.01 -6.07 -21.61
CA GLU A 2 14.42 -5.64 -20.27
C GLU A 2 13.97 -4.19 -20.10
N GLN A 3 12.97 -3.97 -19.25
CA GLN A 3 12.51 -2.63 -18.90
C GLN A 3 13.59 -2.03 -17.98
N THR A 4 14.54 -1.31 -18.56
CA THR A 4 15.50 -0.53 -17.76
C THR A 4 14.76 0.62 -17.12
N GLU A 5 14.52 0.51 -15.81
CA GLU A 5 13.94 1.57 -14.98
C GLU A 5 14.68 2.90 -15.19
N PRO A 6 13.97 4.04 -15.17
CA PRO A 6 14.59 5.33 -15.40
C PRO A 6 15.61 5.61 -14.30
N LYS A 7 16.89 5.72 -14.66
CA LYS A 7 17.96 6.16 -13.76
C LYS A 7 17.56 7.48 -13.11
N CYS A 8 17.55 7.50 -11.78
CA CYS A 8 17.22 8.69 -11.01
C CYS A 8 18.22 9.81 -11.30
N ALA A 9 17.74 10.90 -11.90
CA ALA A 9 18.54 12.08 -12.26
C ALA A 9 19.16 12.81 -11.05
N SER A 10 18.71 12.48 -9.83
CA SER A 10 19.16 13.09 -8.57
C SER A 10 19.31 12.01 -7.50
N CYS A 11 20.35 11.18 -7.62
CA CYS A 11 20.72 10.26 -6.54
C CYS A 11 21.40 11.04 -5.41
N CYS A 12 20.88 10.96 -4.18
CA CYS A 12 21.47 11.65 -3.04
C CYS A 12 22.61 10.85 -2.39
N ASN A 13 23.42 11.51 -1.54
CA ASN A 13 24.47 10.90 -0.73
C ASN A 13 24.42 11.38 0.73
N CYS A 14 23.21 11.54 1.27
CA CYS A 14 22.98 12.13 2.60
C CYS A 14 23.47 11.23 3.74
N GLU A 15 23.99 11.84 4.82
CA GLU A 15 24.37 11.10 6.04
C GLU A 15 23.18 10.88 7.01
N GLY A 16 22.05 11.54 6.75
CA GLY A 16 20.82 11.48 7.55
C GLY A 16 19.71 10.62 6.94
N ASN A 17 18.57 10.60 7.62
CA ASN A 17 17.42 9.77 7.25
C ASN A 17 16.66 10.20 5.98
N CYS A 18 17.12 11.25 5.28
CA CYS A 18 16.50 11.79 4.07
C CYS A 18 15.08 12.33 4.26
N LEU A 19 14.66 12.69 5.47
CA LEU A 19 13.33 13.29 5.74
C LEU A 19 13.41 14.81 5.97
N SER A 20 14.31 15.48 5.26
CA SER A 20 14.54 16.92 5.34
C SER A 20 14.68 17.53 3.95
N THR A 21 14.32 18.80 3.83
CA THR A 21 14.44 19.59 2.59
C THR A 21 15.90 19.74 2.10
N THR A 22 16.88 19.39 2.94
CA THR A 22 18.30 19.29 2.55
C THR A 22 18.60 18.06 1.69
N CYS A 23 17.75 17.03 1.71
CA CYS A 23 17.85 15.90 0.80
C CYS A 23 17.15 16.22 -0.53
N PRO A 24 17.84 16.18 -1.68
CA PRO A 24 17.22 16.53 -2.96
C PRO A 24 16.13 15.54 -3.37
N CYS A 25 16.20 14.28 -2.96
CA CYS A 25 15.11 13.33 -3.22
C CYS A 25 13.83 13.78 -2.50
N PHE A 26 13.95 14.11 -1.20
CA PHE A 26 12.82 14.52 -0.37
C PHE A 26 12.27 15.90 -0.75
N LEU A 27 13.13 16.87 -1.05
CA LEU A 27 12.75 18.20 -1.52
C LEU A 27 11.90 18.14 -2.81
N HIS A 28 12.23 17.23 -3.72
CA HIS A 28 11.47 17.02 -4.95
C HIS A 28 10.30 16.04 -4.78
N SER A 29 9.93 15.74 -3.54
CA SER A 29 8.84 14.80 -3.20
C SER A 29 9.01 13.41 -3.79
N LYS A 30 10.25 12.96 -4.03
CA LYS A 30 10.59 11.63 -4.56
C LYS A 30 11.19 10.75 -3.49
N TYR A 31 10.90 9.45 -3.55
CA TYR A 31 11.61 8.46 -2.76
C TYR A 31 13.08 8.36 -3.17
N CYS A 32 13.93 8.00 -2.21
CA CYS A 32 15.29 7.57 -2.53
C CYS A 32 15.21 6.23 -3.27
N CYS A 33 15.90 6.14 -4.41
CA CYS A 33 16.02 4.91 -5.20
C CYS A 33 17.30 4.15 -4.86
N ASP A 34 17.48 2.96 -5.43
CA ASP A 34 18.66 2.11 -5.24
C ASP A 34 19.98 2.75 -5.71
N GLY A 35 19.91 3.78 -6.56
CA GLY A 35 21.08 4.57 -6.95
C GLY A 35 21.56 5.56 -5.87
N CYS A 36 20.76 5.82 -4.83
CA CYS A 36 21.13 6.72 -3.75
C CYS A 36 22.16 6.09 -2.80
N LYS A 37 23.14 6.88 -2.38
CA LYS A 37 24.22 6.47 -1.46
C LYS A 37 24.01 6.93 -0.03
N CYS A 38 22.81 7.44 0.28
CA CYS A 38 22.44 7.91 1.59
C CYS A 38 22.47 6.81 2.67
N GLN A 39 22.83 7.19 3.89
CA GLN A 39 22.90 6.30 5.05
C GLN A 39 21.63 6.39 5.89
N LYS A 40 21.17 5.25 6.44
CA LYS A 40 19.96 5.19 7.32
C LYS A 40 18.71 5.82 6.70
N CYS A 41 18.54 5.71 5.38
CA CYS A 41 17.46 6.34 4.65
C CYS A 41 16.08 5.86 5.11
N ARG A 42 15.22 6.83 5.47
CA ARG A 42 13.78 6.65 5.73
C ARG A 42 12.89 7.32 4.69
N ASN A 43 13.44 7.93 3.65
CA ASN A 43 12.66 8.40 2.49
C ASN A 43 12.34 7.24 1.53
N LYS A 44 11.57 6.27 2.02
CA LYS A 44 11.14 5.05 1.29
C LYS A 44 9.69 4.72 1.63
N LYS A 45 9.04 3.90 0.80
CA LYS A 45 7.62 3.52 0.97
C LYS A 45 7.38 2.81 2.31
N GLU A 46 8.34 2.02 2.79
CA GLU A 46 8.27 1.33 4.08
C GLU A 46 8.14 2.27 5.29
N TYR A 47 8.56 3.53 5.15
CA TYR A 47 8.54 4.55 6.19
C TYR A 47 7.58 5.70 5.84
N GLU A 48 6.54 5.43 5.05
CA GLU A 48 5.66 6.48 4.51
C GLU A 48 4.98 7.31 5.60
N GLN A 49 4.63 6.71 6.74
CA GLN A 49 4.10 7.44 7.89
C GLN A 49 5.06 8.50 8.42
N GLU A 50 6.33 8.14 8.62
CA GLU A 50 7.35 9.09 9.06
C GLU A 50 7.64 10.14 7.98
N ARG A 51 7.59 9.73 6.72
CA ARG A 51 7.80 10.61 5.56
C ARG A 51 6.72 11.68 5.49
N VAL A 52 5.44 11.30 5.57
CA VAL A 52 4.30 12.23 5.54
C VAL A 52 4.32 13.16 6.75
N ALA A 53 4.56 12.64 7.96
CA ALA A 53 4.69 13.47 9.15
C ALA A 53 5.81 14.53 9.01
N SER A 54 6.91 14.17 8.34
CA SER A 54 7.98 15.12 8.05
C SER A 54 7.55 16.17 7.02
N PHE A 55 6.79 15.80 5.98
CA PHE A 55 6.22 16.78 5.03
C PHE A 55 5.32 17.79 5.74
N GLU A 56 4.42 17.31 6.60
CA GLU A 56 3.52 18.16 7.38
C GLU A 56 4.30 19.14 8.25
N GLN A 57 5.32 18.67 8.97
CA GLN A 57 6.14 19.53 9.82
C GLN A 57 6.84 20.63 9.00
N HIS A 58 7.47 20.27 7.88
CA HIS A 58 8.17 21.24 7.03
C HIS A 58 7.21 22.28 6.43
N LEU A 59 6.00 21.87 6.02
CA LEU A 59 4.98 22.78 5.48
C LEU A 59 4.37 23.70 6.55
N LEU A 60 4.24 23.20 7.78
CA LEU A 60 3.76 24.00 8.92
C LEU A 60 4.77 25.09 9.30
N GLU A 61 6.07 24.75 9.29
CA GLU A 61 7.16 25.69 9.55
C GLU A 61 7.35 26.69 8.41
N ASN A 62 7.26 26.22 7.16
CA ASN A 62 7.40 27.04 5.97
C ASN A 62 6.44 26.54 4.86
N PRO A 63 5.39 27.31 4.52
CA PRO A 63 4.46 26.97 3.43
C PRO A 63 5.12 26.76 2.06
N LEU A 64 6.35 27.24 1.89
CA LEU A 64 7.16 27.15 0.67
C LEU A 64 8.29 26.11 0.78
N ALA A 65 8.26 25.24 1.79
CA ALA A 65 9.36 24.28 2.06
C ALA A 65 9.72 23.37 0.88
N PHE A 66 8.77 23.12 -0.04
CA PHE A 66 8.94 22.22 -1.19
C PHE A 66 8.85 22.92 -2.54
N THR A 67 8.97 24.24 -2.54
CA THR A 67 9.01 25.01 -3.77
C THR A 67 10.47 25.28 -4.12
N SER A 68 10.91 24.84 -5.30
CA SER A 68 12.21 25.26 -5.82
C SER A 68 12.18 26.77 -6.04
N ASP A 69 13.09 27.49 -5.38
CA ASP A 69 13.12 28.96 -5.25
C ASP A 69 12.99 29.71 -6.60
N ASP A 70 13.51 29.11 -7.68
CA ASP A 70 13.53 29.74 -9.01
C ASP A 70 12.22 29.57 -9.83
N SER A 71 11.23 28.80 -9.35
CA SER A 71 10.08 28.42 -10.17
C SER A 71 8.76 29.13 -9.85
N ILE A 72 8.72 29.99 -8.82
CA ILE A 72 7.46 30.59 -8.33
C ILE A 72 7.41 32.08 -8.61
N ASN A 73 6.31 32.53 -9.21
CA ASN A 73 6.06 33.94 -9.42
C ASN A 73 5.37 34.61 -8.21
N GLN A 74 5.29 35.94 -8.21
CA GLN A 74 4.74 36.71 -7.09
C GLN A 74 3.27 36.36 -6.77
N GLU A 75 2.47 36.06 -7.79
CA GLU A 75 1.06 35.71 -7.63
C GLU A 75 0.91 34.33 -6.98
N GLU A 76 1.71 33.35 -7.42
CA GLU A 76 1.78 32.01 -6.83
C GLU A 76 2.27 32.04 -5.38
N TYR A 77 3.32 32.82 -5.09
CA TYR A 77 3.80 33.04 -3.71
C TYR A 77 2.67 33.55 -2.82
N THR A 78 1.94 34.56 -3.31
CA THR A 78 0.84 35.19 -2.57
C THR A 78 -0.31 34.20 -2.36
N ALA A 79 -0.63 33.41 -3.38
CA ALA A 79 -1.67 32.39 -3.28
C ALA A 79 -1.33 31.31 -2.24
N ILE A 80 -0.10 30.79 -2.26
CA ILE A 80 0.38 29.79 -1.30
C ILE A 80 0.36 30.36 0.13
N SER A 81 0.89 31.56 0.31
CA SER A 81 0.93 32.21 1.63
C SER A 81 -0.48 32.48 2.17
N ASN A 82 -1.41 32.97 1.35
CA ASN A 82 -2.78 33.25 1.76
C ASN A 82 -3.53 31.95 2.11
N PHE A 83 -3.34 30.90 1.32
CA PHE A 83 -3.95 29.60 1.58
C PHE A 83 -3.47 29.03 2.92
N ALA A 84 -2.16 29.05 3.18
CA ALA A 84 -1.59 28.57 4.44
C ALA A 84 -2.11 29.35 5.66
N MET A 85 -2.32 30.67 5.52
CA MET A 85 -2.90 31.50 6.58
C MET A 85 -4.35 31.11 6.89
N LEU A 86 -5.13 30.76 5.87
CA LEU A 86 -6.51 30.30 6.04
C LEU A 86 -6.58 28.92 6.71
N THR A 87 -5.71 27.99 6.34
CA THR A 87 -5.72 26.63 6.89
C THR A 87 -5.25 26.58 8.34
N ASN A 88 -4.29 27.42 8.74
CA ASN A 88 -3.82 27.52 10.13
C ASN A 88 -4.89 28.04 11.11
N SER A 89 -5.97 28.64 10.60
CA SER A 89 -7.09 29.13 11.41
C SER A 89 -8.15 28.05 11.67
N VAL A 90 -7.96 26.84 11.13
CA VAL A 90 -8.88 25.70 11.26
C VAL A 90 -8.19 24.63 12.09
N ASP A 91 -8.83 24.20 13.19
CA ASP A 91 -8.40 23.01 13.93
C ASP A 91 -8.52 21.80 13.00
N THR A 92 -7.40 21.43 12.38
CA THR A 92 -7.30 20.31 11.46
C THR A 92 -6.68 19.13 12.19
N GLU A 93 -7.31 17.96 12.09
CA GLU A 93 -6.72 16.74 12.62
C GLU A 93 -5.49 16.35 11.79
N PRO A 94 -4.44 15.77 12.41
CA PRO A 94 -3.27 15.28 11.70
C PRO A 94 -3.68 14.28 10.60
N PHE A 95 -3.00 14.30 9.46
CA PHE A 95 -3.28 13.33 8.42
C PHE A 95 -2.95 11.92 8.93
N THR A 96 -3.96 11.05 8.93
CA THR A 96 -3.77 9.64 9.26
C THR A 96 -3.72 8.85 7.96
N LEU A 97 -2.56 8.25 7.67
CA LEU A 97 -2.45 7.25 6.62
C LEU A 97 -3.19 5.99 7.07
N GLU A 98 -4.40 5.80 6.56
CA GLU A 98 -5.06 4.51 6.62
C GLU A 98 -4.18 3.48 5.91
N LYS A 99 -3.88 2.35 6.58
CA LYS A 99 -3.16 1.26 5.93
C LYS A 99 -4.00 0.81 4.75
N GLU A 100 -3.39 0.79 3.57
CA GLU A 100 -4.00 0.24 2.36
C GLU A 100 -4.45 -1.20 2.66
N GLU A 101 -5.75 -1.40 2.92
CA GLU A 101 -6.31 -2.72 3.08
C GLU A 101 -6.03 -3.45 1.76
N LYS A 102 -5.39 -4.62 1.83
CA LYS A 102 -5.15 -5.42 0.62
C LYS A 102 -6.51 -5.65 -0.02
N PRO A 103 -6.77 -5.10 -1.23
CA PRO A 103 -8.10 -5.19 -1.80
C PRO A 103 -8.42 -6.67 -1.95
N LEU A 104 -9.66 -7.06 -1.69
CA LEU A 104 -10.11 -8.45 -1.87
C LEU A 104 -9.71 -9.02 -3.25
N ALA A 105 -9.64 -8.14 -4.25
CA ALA A 105 -9.15 -8.42 -5.61
C ALA A 105 -7.68 -8.87 -5.70
N SER A 106 -6.83 -8.53 -4.73
CA SER A 106 -5.42 -8.97 -4.67
C SER A 106 -5.28 -10.46 -4.33
N VAL A 107 -6.26 -11.02 -3.61
CA VAL A 107 -6.25 -12.43 -3.18
C VAL A 107 -7.19 -13.27 -4.05
N LEU A 108 -8.37 -12.75 -4.42
CA LEU A 108 -9.33 -13.44 -5.28
C LEU A 108 -8.98 -13.34 -6.77
N THR A 109 -7.78 -13.79 -7.14
CA THR A 109 -7.38 -13.90 -8.55
C THR A 109 -8.19 -14.98 -9.27
N PRO A 110 -8.30 -14.95 -10.61
CA PRO A 110 -8.94 -16.01 -11.38
C PRO A 110 -8.36 -17.40 -11.06
N LYS A 111 -7.05 -17.47 -10.78
CA LYS A 111 -6.41 -18.73 -10.46
C LYS A 111 -6.81 -19.28 -9.09
N VAL A 112 -6.95 -18.40 -8.10
CA VAL A 112 -7.44 -18.78 -6.77
C VAL A 112 -8.88 -19.27 -6.86
N LEU A 113 -9.74 -18.57 -7.61
CA LEU A 113 -11.13 -19.00 -7.81
C LEU A 113 -11.22 -20.39 -8.48
N GLU A 114 -10.46 -20.59 -9.56
CA GLU A 114 -10.44 -21.85 -10.30
C GLU A 114 -9.97 -23.02 -9.43
N LEU A 115 -8.93 -22.81 -8.62
CA LEU A 115 -8.45 -23.83 -7.67
C LEU A 115 -9.47 -24.11 -6.56
N SER A 116 -10.10 -23.08 -5.99
CA SER A 116 -11.14 -23.26 -4.97
C SER A 116 -12.32 -24.09 -5.48
N ILE A 117 -12.78 -23.82 -6.70
CA ILE A 117 -13.85 -24.59 -7.36
C ILE A 117 -13.39 -26.05 -7.57
N ALA A 118 -12.19 -26.25 -8.09
CA ALA A 118 -11.67 -27.59 -8.33
C ALA A 118 -11.57 -28.43 -7.04
N THR A 119 -11.13 -27.82 -5.93
CA THR A 119 -11.07 -28.47 -4.62
C THR A 119 -12.45 -28.90 -4.14
N ILE A 120 -13.44 -28.01 -4.20
CA ILE A 120 -14.83 -28.32 -3.78
C ILE A 120 -15.42 -29.44 -4.65
N LEU A 121 -15.22 -29.38 -5.97
CA LEU A 121 -15.66 -30.43 -6.88
C LEU A 121 -14.97 -31.77 -6.60
N SER A 122 -13.69 -31.75 -6.24
CA SER A 122 -12.95 -32.95 -5.85
C SER A 122 -13.53 -33.57 -4.58
N ALA A 123 -13.87 -32.77 -3.58
CA ALA A 123 -14.49 -33.24 -2.34
C ALA A 123 -15.87 -33.88 -2.56
N ALA A 124 -16.69 -33.25 -3.41
CA ALA A 124 -17.97 -33.81 -3.82
C ALA A 124 -17.78 -35.15 -4.57
N ASN A 125 -16.78 -35.24 -5.44
CA ASN A 125 -16.50 -36.44 -6.22
C ASN A 125 -15.94 -37.60 -5.38
N GLU A 126 -15.13 -37.32 -4.36
CA GLU A 126 -14.66 -38.35 -3.42
C GLU A 126 -15.80 -38.86 -2.52
N SER A 127 -16.70 -37.98 -2.11
CA SER A 127 -17.92 -38.35 -1.38
C SER A 127 -18.85 -39.23 -2.23
N LEU A 128 -18.96 -38.95 -3.54
CA LEU A 128 -19.67 -39.80 -4.51
C LEU A 128 -19.08 -41.22 -4.62
N LYS A 129 -17.75 -41.35 -4.59
CA LYS A 129 -17.08 -42.67 -4.69
C LYS A 129 -17.19 -43.51 -3.43
N THR A 130 -17.30 -42.87 -2.27
CA THR A 130 -17.27 -43.53 -0.96
C THR A 130 -18.66 -43.79 -0.38
N ALA A 131 -19.70 -43.29 -1.03
CA ALA A 131 -21.10 -43.47 -0.66
C ALA A 131 -21.52 -44.95 -0.64
N LYS A 132 -21.92 -45.45 0.53
CA LYS A 132 -22.44 -46.82 0.73
C LYS A 132 -23.95 -46.88 1.00
N ASP A 133 -24.52 -45.80 1.55
CA ASP A 133 -25.93 -45.70 1.92
C ASP A 133 -26.61 -44.56 1.13
N PRO A 134 -27.61 -44.86 0.29
CA PRO A 134 -28.35 -43.85 -0.47
C PRO A 134 -29.12 -42.85 0.40
N ASN A 135 -29.50 -43.23 1.63
CA ASN A 135 -30.34 -42.38 2.48
C ASN A 135 -29.55 -41.29 3.22
N THR A 136 -28.23 -41.45 3.39
CA THR A 136 -27.36 -40.48 4.05
C THR A 136 -26.38 -39.80 3.09
N PHE A 137 -26.45 -40.17 1.81
CA PHE A 137 -25.50 -39.72 0.79
C PHE A 137 -25.54 -38.21 0.57
N GLU A 138 -26.75 -37.64 0.43
CA GLU A 138 -26.94 -36.21 0.17
C GLU A 138 -26.39 -35.36 1.32
N GLU A 139 -26.76 -35.68 2.55
CA GLU A 139 -26.26 -35.02 3.76
C GLU A 139 -24.73 -35.16 3.91
N ALA A 140 -24.16 -36.32 3.59
CA ALA A 140 -22.70 -36.53 3.66
C ALA A 140 -21.93 -35.68 2.64
N VAL A 141 -22.47 -35.56 1.41
CA VAL A 141 -21.88 -34.72 0.36
C VAL A 141 -21.97 -33.24 0.73
N GLU A 142 -23.14 -32.79 1.19
CA GLU A 142 -23.33 -31.40 1.62
C GLU A 142 -22.38 -31.02 2.74
N ASN A 143 -22.24 -31.88 3.76
CA ASN A 143 -21.32 -31.66 4.87
C ASN A 143 -19.85 -31.63 4.41
N SER A 144 -19.45 -32.52 3.49
CA SER A 144 -18.09 -32.53 2.94
C SER A 144 -17.79 -31.27 2.13
N VAL A 145 -18.72 -30.83 1.28
CA VAL A 145 -18.58 -29.62 0.48
C VAL A 145 -18.53 -28.37 1.38
N ALA A 146 -19.39 -28.31 2.39
CA ALA A 146 -19.42 -27.20 3.34
C ALA A 146 -18.12 -27.10 4.14
N ALA A 147 -17.57 -28.23 4.61
CA ALA A 147 -16.30 -28.27 5.33
C ALA A 147 -15.13 -27.76 4.47
N GLU A 148 -15.04 -28.21 3.22
CA GLU A 148 -13.98 -27.79 2.30
C GLU A 148 -14.11 -26.33 1.88
N PHE A 149 -15.33 -25.85 1.66
CA PHE A 149 -15.58 -24.43 1.43
C PHE A 149 -15.14 -23.58 2.63
N GLN A 150 -15.44 -24.02 3.86
CA GLN A 150 -15.03 -23.32 5.07
C GLN A 150 -13.51 -23.28 5.25
N ASP A 151 -12.81 -24.39 4.95
CA ASP A 151 -11.34 -24.43 4.99
C ASP A 151 -10.72 -23.44 3.98
N ILE A 152 -11.23 -23.43 2.75
CA ILE A 152 -10.81 -22.47 1.71
C ILE A 152 -11.01 -21.02 2.19
N LEU A 153 -12.17 -20.71 2.76
CA LEU A 153 -12.44 -19.36 3.29
C LEU A 153 -11.46 -18.99 4.41
N GLN A 154 -11.19 -19.90 5.34
CA GLN A 154 -10.24 -19.66 6.42
C GLN A 154 -8.82 -19.42 5.88
N GLN A 155 -8.40 -20.17 4.87
CA GLN A 155 -7.10 -19.97 4.23
C GLN A 155 -7.00 -18.60 3.53
N ILE A 156 -8.08 -18.16 2.88
CA ILE A 156 -8.15 -16.83 2.24
C ILE A 156 -8.10 -15.72 3.30
N GLN A 157 -8.87 -15.84 4.39
CA GLN A 157 -8.86 -14.87 5.50
C GLN A 157 -7.47 -14.75 6.14
N ASN A 158 -6.81 -15.88 6.42
CA ASN A 158 -5.45 -15.93 6.97
C ASN A 158 -4.40 -15.27 6.05
N ARG A 159 -4.70 -15.10 4.76
CA ARG A 159 -3.85 -14.39 3.79
C ARG A 159 -4.16 -12.91 3.68
N LEU A 160 -5.39 -12.49 3.97
CA LEU A 160 -5.80 -11.09 4.01
C LEU A 160 -5.31 -10.38 5.28
N GLU A 161 -5.24 -11.10 6.40
CA GLU A 161 -4.79 -10.57 7.70
C GLU A 161 -3.25 -10.46 7.83
N LYS A 162 -2.49 -11.03 6.89
CA LYS A 162 -1.02 -10.94 6.80
C LYS A 162 -0.60 -9.87 5.81
#